data_AF-A0A3L7W1A9-F1
#
_entry.id   AF-A0A3L7W1A9-F1
#
_cell.length_a   1.000
_cell.length_b   1.000
_cell.length_c   1.000
_cell.angle_alpha   90.00
_cell.angle_beta   90.00
_cell.angle_gamma   90.00
#
_symmetry.space_group_name_H-M   'P 1'
#
loop_
_entity.id
_entity.type
_entity.pdbx_description
1 polymer ?
#
loop_
_entity_poly.entity_id
_entity_poly.type
_entity_poly.pdbx_seq_one_letter_code
_entity_poly.pdbx_strand_id
1 'polypeptide(L)'
;MNYLYLLFAVVHLAVGGLVVQAAAKQKSLGLWLLALVSVGLAYDNAILGIGEIMGAGDTLLQLNIVRFALHAFATPLMMMAGLTLARNASVNWTWRRSMSILVYTTTLSCIAYGVNEYLTGAEFKIADSGVMRYVLAESNGPPLAAITTMTFLIAFGIALYIQERSWWLLAGALAMFACATFQLGIIANLGEVLLMVSFLATAQKFTYINRAGYLAAVAAMNPEERATQAEAQRGRKRKSAIWNRGLAWVIFITLTIDTIAYYGSNFGDKAVYAAAKLAKSSEYMTHIYASNIYLMLFFVHAVASLYFYGIPRLRANIRAIHVYIGYGVFIFTMVSQSLIGMEPIHMITYVINWAFIAAHIVLSFRFMLQRVRRANVDPMLELTVSPHLREPIAK
;
A
#
# COMPACT_ATOMS: atom_id res chain seq x y z
N MET A 1 27.30 -19.86 0.85
CA MET A 1 26.00 -20.04 0.20
C MET A 1 24.91 -19.81 1.23
N ASN A 2 23.86 -19.06 0.89
CA ASN A 2 22.78 -18.77 1.83
C ASN A 2 21.52 -19.60 1.50
N TYR A 3 21.37 -20.71 2.23
CA TYR A 3 20.30 -21.69 2.01
C TYR A 3 18.88 -21.13 2.14
N LEU A 4 18.70 -20.06 2.94
CA LEU A 4 17.38 -19.49 3.17
C LEU A 4 16.86 -18.77 1.92
N TYR A 5 17.72 -18.04 1.21
CA TYR A 5 17.36 -17.45 -0.07
C TYR A 5 17.06 -18.52 -1.13
N LEU A 6 17.82 -19.62 -1.16
CA LEU A 6 17.51 -20.74 -2.06
C LEU A 6 16.14 -21.36 -1.74
N LEU A 7 15.78 -21.48 -0.45
CA LEU A 7 14.46 -21.91 -0.04
C LEU A 7 13.37 -20.95 -0.54
N PHE A 8 13.54 -19.63 -0.38
CA PHE A 8 12.61 -18.66 -0.93
C PHE A 8 12.47 -18.78 -2.46
N ALA A 9 13.58 -19.00 -3.18
CA ALA A 9 13.55 -19.21 -4.62
C ALA A 9 12.67 -20.42 -4.99
N VAL A 10 12.84 -21.55 -4.30
CA VAL A 10 12.01 -22.76 -4.51
C VAL A 10 10.54 -22.49 -4.18
N VAL A 11 10.26 -21.78 -3.09
CA VAL A 11 8.88 -21.41 -2.71
C VAL A 11 8.25 -20.51 -3.77
N HIS A 12 8.96 -19.53 -4.30
CA HIS A 12 8.47 -18.68 -5.38
C HIS A 12 8.18 -19.46 -6.66
N LEU A 13 9.02 -20.45 -7.01
CA LEU A 13 8.75 -21.34 -8.15
C LEU A 13 7.51 -22.22 -7.91
N ALA A 14 7.36 -22.77 -6.71
CA ALA A 14 6.21 -23.59 -6.35
C ALA A 14 4.90 -22.78 -6.42
N VAL A 15 4.88 -21.59 -5.81
CA VAL A 15 3.73 -20.66 -5.90
C VAL A 15 3.51 -20.23 -7.35
N GLY A 16 4.58 -19.92 -8.10
CA GLY A 16 4.53 -19.57 -9.51
C GLY A 16 3.88 -20.66 -10.36
N GLY A 17 4.24 -21.93 -10.15
CA GLY A 17 3.61 -23.07 -10.82
C GLY A 17 2.11 -23.17 -10.53
N LEU A 18 1.69 -22.94 -9.29
CA LEU A 18 0.26 -22.90 -8.93
C LEU A 18 -0.46 -21.69 -9.55
N VAL A 19 0.22 -20.54 -9.64
CA VAL A 19 -0.32 -19.35 -10.33
C VAL A 19 -0.46 -19.62 -11.84
N VAL A 20 0.49 -20.31 -12.47
CA VAL A 20 0.39 -20.74 -13.88
C VAL A 20 -0.81 -21.65 -14.10
N GLN A 21 -1.03 -22.64 -13.25
CA GLN A 21 -2.21 -23.51 -13.32
C GLN A 21 -3.50 -22.70 -13.20
N ALA A 22 -3.56 -21.76 -12.25
CA ALA A 22 -4.70 -20.86 -12.11
C ALA A 22 -4.88 -19.96 -13.35
N ALA A 23 -3.80 -19.39 -13.89
CA ALA A 23 -3.80 -18.53 -15.06
C ALA A 23 -4.32 -19.26 -16.30
N ALA A 24 -3.88 -20.49 -16.53
CA ALA A 24 -4.32 -21.35 -17.63
C ALA A 24 -5.81 -21.72 -17.50
N LYS A 25 -6.23 -22.20 -16.32
CA LYS A 25 -7.63 -22.56 -16.05
C LYS A 25 -8.57 -21.37 -16.20
N GLN A 26 -8.14 -20.19 -15.76
CA GLN A 26 -8.94 -18.97 -15.76
C GLN A 26 -8.79 -18.13 -17.03
N LYS A 27 -7.86 -18.47 -17.93
CA LYS A 27 -7.51 -17.68 -19.13
C LYS A 27 -7.23 -16.21 -18.81
N SER A 28 -6.51 -15.97 -17.72
CA SER A 28 -6.33 -14.64 -17.14
C SER A 28 -4.92 -14.08 -17.39
N LEU A 29 -4.83 -13.03 -18.21
CA LEU A 29 -3.55 -12.33 -18.46
C LEU A 29 -2.94 -11.77 -17.15
N GLY A 30 -3.76 -11.23 -16.24
CA GLY A 30 -3.26 -10.72 -14.96
C GLY A 30 -2.56 -11.78 -14.12
N LEU A 31 -3.03 -13.03 -14.18
CA LEU A 31 -2.38 -14.14 -13.47
C LEU A 31 -1.11 -14.64 -14.20
N TRP A 32 -1.07 -14.56 -15.53
CA TRP A 32 0.17 -14.82 -16.28
C TRP A 32 1.26 -13.80 -15.96
N LEU A 33 0.90 -12.52 -15.83
CA LEU A 33 1.82 -11.48 -15.39
C LEU A 33 2.33 -11.74 -13.96
N LEU A 34 1.46 -12.23 -13.07
CA LEU A 34 1.85 -12.64 -11.73
C LEU A 34 2.77 -13.88 -11.73
N ALA A 35 2.57 -14.83 -12.64
CA ALA A 35 3.49 -15.94 -12.81
C ALA A 35 4.90 -15.45 -13.22
N LEU A 36 4.98 -14.47 -14.12
CA LEU A 36 6.25 -13.82 -14.49
C LEU A 36 6.90 -13.14 -13.28
N VAL A 37 6.13 -12.47 -12.43
CA VAL A 37 6.63 -11.91 -11.15
C VAL A 37 7.21 -13.00 -10.26
N SER A 38 6.54 -14.15 -10.17
CA SER A 38 7.01 -15.29 -9.37
C SER A 38 8.38 -15.79 -9.84
N VAL A 39 8.57 -15.86 -11.16
CA VAL A 39 9.87 -16.23 -11.76
C VAL A 39 10.93 -15.18 -11.46
N GLY A 40 10.58 -13.89 -11.54
CA GLY A 40 11.50 -12.80 -11.18
C GLY A 40 11.97 -12.87 -9.73
N LEU A 41 11.04 -13.10 -8.80
CA LEU A 41 11.36 -13.27 -7.37
C LEU A 41 12.16 -14.53 -7.08
N ALA A 42 11.89 -15.62 -7.80
CA ALA A 42 12.68 -16.84 -7.70
C ALA A 42 14.12 -16.61 -8.18
N TYR A 43 14.30 -15.93 -9.31
CA TYR A 43 15.61 -15.54 -9.82
C TYR A 43 16.33 -14.65 -8.82
N ASP A 44 15.65 -13.63 -8.28
CA ASP A 44 16.22 -12.72 -7.29
C ASP A 44 16.84 -13.47 -6.09
N ASN A 45 16.01 -14.32 -5.48
CA ASN A 45 16.40 -15.12 -4.33
C ASN A 45 17.47 -16.18 -4.69
N ALA A 46 17.44 -16.75 -5.89
CA ALA A 46 18.47 -17.69 -6.33
C ALA A 46 19.85 -17.02 -6.40
N ILE A 47 19.94 -15.82 -7.01
CA ILE A 47 21.19 -15.07 -7.10
C ILE A 47 21.71 -14.67 -5.71
N LEU A 48 20.83 -14.25 -4.80
CA LEU A 48 21.20 -13.98 -3.41
C LEU A 48 21.74 -15.23 -2.70
N GLY A 49 21.17 -16.39 -2.96
CA GLY A 49 21.59 -17.66 -2.37
C GLY A 49 22.96 -18.12 -2.84
N ILE A 50 23.24 -18.01 -4.15
CA ILE A 50 24.50 -18.47 -4.76
C ILE A 50 25.61 -17.42 -4.78
N GLY A 51 25.33 -16.15 -4.44
CA GLY A 51 26.27 -15.05 -4.59
C GLY A 51 27.63 -15.28 -3.92
N GLU A 52 27.67 -15.94 -2.76
CA GLU A 52 28.93 -16.28 -2.09
C GLU A 52 29.78 -17.31 -2.85
N ILE A 53 29.14 -18.24 -3.57
CA ILE A 53 29.86 -19.22 -4.41
C ILE A 53 30.47 -18.52 -5.62
N MET A 54 29.74 -17.55 -6.19
CA MET A 54 30.18 -16.82 -7.37
C MET A 54 31.33 -15.85 -7.06
N GLY A 55 31.35 -15.31 -5.84
CA GLY A 55 32.29 -14.27 -5.45
C GLY A 55 32.01 -12.93 -6.14
N ALA A 56 32.74 -11.90 -5.73
CA ALA A 56 32.69 -10.61 -6.40
C ALA A 56 33.34 -10.69 -7.79
N GLY A 57 32.75 -10.03 -8.77
CA GLY A 57 33.24 -10.01 -10.15
C GLY A 57 32.12 -9.77 -11.16
N ASP A 58 32.51 -9.68 -12.43
CA ASP A 58 31.61 -9.29 -13.54
C ASP A 58 30.41 -10.21 -13.68
N THR A 59 30.59 -11.52 -13.46
CA THR A 59 29.49 -12.48 -13.56
C THR A 59 28.39 -12.19 -12.54
N LEU A 60 28.77 -11.98 -11.27
CA LEU A 60 27.80 -11.66 -10.23
C LEU A 60 27.17 -10.28 -10.46
N LEU A 61 27.95 -9.31 -10.96
CA LEU A 61 27.43 -8.00 -11.34
C LEU A 61 26.34 -8.11 -12.42
N GLN A 62 26.60 -8.81 -13.52
CA GLN A 62 25.63 -9.00 -14.61
C GLN A 62 24.36 -9.68 -14.13
N LEU A 63 24.47 -10.72 -13.30
CA LEU A 63 23.31 -11.38 -12.73
C LEU A 63 22.49 -10.42 -11.85
N ASN A 64 23.15 -9.54 -11.08
CA ASN A 64 22.47 -8.52 -10.29
C ASN A 64 21.80 -7.45 -11.15
N ILE A 65 22.40 -7.01 -12.26
CA ILE A 65 21.75 -6.09 -13.21
C ILE A 65 20.43 -6.69 -13.70
N VAL A 66 20.42 -7.99 -14.03
CA VAL A 66 19.19 -8.70 -14.41
C VAL A 66 18.17 -8.73 -13.25
N ARG A 67 18.62 -8.90 -11.99
CA ARG A 67 17.71 -8.82 -10.82
C ARG A 67 17.03 -7.47 -10.74
N PHE A 68 17.79 -6.39 -10.84
CA PHE A 68 17.26 -5.04 -10.79
C PHE A 68 16.32 -4.75 -11.96
N ALA A 69 16.66 -5.20 -13.17
CA ALA A 69 15.77 -5.12 -14.32
C ALA A 69 14.46 -5.87 -14.05
N LEU A 70 14.52 -7.14 -13.64
CA LEU A 70 13.34 -7.93 -13.31
C LEU A 70 12.50 -7.26 -12.23
N HIS A 71 13.11 -6.64 -11.23
CA HIS A 71 12.38 -5.93 -10.18
C HIS A 71 11.67 -4.67 -10.72
N ALA A 72 12.35 -3.85 -11.53
CA ALA A 72 11.76 -2.68 -12.18
C ALA A 72 10.59 -3.04 -13.11
N PHE A 73 10.71 -4.14 -13.85
CA PHE A 73 9.67 -4.58 -14.77
C PHE A 73 8.52 -5.29 -14.06
N ALA A 74 8.83 -6.29 -13.23
CA ALA A 74 7.86 -7.25 -12.74
C ALA A 74 7.00 -6.68 -11.59
N THR A 75 7.60 -6.00 -10.61
CA THR A 75 6.87 -5.52 -9.43
C THR A 75 5.65 -4.66 -9.80
N PRO A 76 5.73 -3.69 -10.72
CA PRO A 76 4.56 -2.92 -11.14
C PRO A 76 3.45 -3.75 -11.80
N LEU A 77 3.77 -4.88 -12.45
CA LEU A 77 2.76 -5.74 -13.10
C LEU A 77 1.76 -6.32 -12.10
N MET A 78 2.14 -6.42 -10.83
CA MET A 78 1.25 -6.86 -9.75
C MET A 78 0.02 -5.96 -9.62
N MET A 79 0.08 -4.68 -9.99
CA MET A 79 -1.09 -3.80 -10.03
C MET A 79 -2.14 -4.31 -11.03
N MET A 80 -1.72 -4.80 -12.20
CA MET A 80 -2.62 -5.38 -13.20
C MET A 80 -3.21 -6.70 -12.72
N ALA A 81 -2.42 -7.53 -12.02
CA ALA A 81 -2.90 -8.75 -11.38
C ALA A 81 -3.95 -8.43 -10.30
N GLY A 82 -3.70 -7.44 -9.44
CA GLY A 82 -4.62 -6.97 -8.40
C GLY A 82 -5.93 -6.43 -8.98
N LEU A 83 -5.86 -5.63 -10.05
CA LEU A 83 -7.04 -5.14 -10.78
C LEU A 83 -7.87 -6.32 -11.32
N THR A 84 -7.21 -7.33 -11.87
CA THR A 84 -7.86 -8.53 -12.41
C THR A 84 -8.58 -9.31 -11.33
N LEU A 85 -7.94 -9.53 -10.17
CA LEU A 85 -8.56 -10.19 -9.02
C LEU A 85 -9.77 -9.42 -8.47
N ALA A 86 -9.66 -8.09 -8.39
CA ALA A 86 -10.77 -7.25 -7.96
C ALA A 86 -11.95 -7.29 -8.96
N ARG A 87 -11.67 -7.40 -10.27
CA ARG A 87 -12.71 -7.63 -11.30
C ARG A 87 -13.38 -8.99 -11.19
N ASN A 88 -12.60 -10.04 -10.95
CA ASN A 88 -13.11 -11.39 -10.74
C ASN A 88 -14.05 -11.45 -9.52
N ALA A 89 -13.75 -10.65 -8.49
CA ALA A 89 -14.63 -10.43 -7.34
C ALA A 89 -15.78 -9.45 -7.60
N SER A 90 -16.07 -9.11 -8.87
CA SER A 90 -17.12 -8.20 -9.29
C SER A 90 -17.08 -6.82 -8.64
N VAL A 91 -15.89 -6.27 -8.35
CA VAL A 91 -15.76 -4.94 -7.75
C VAL A 91 -16.12 -3.86 -8.78
N ASN A 92 -17.30 -3.27 -8.67
CA ASN A 92 -17.95 -2.45 -9.72
C ASN A 92 -17.06 -1.33 -10.30
N TRP A 93 -16.33 -0.58 -9.46
CA TRP A 93 -15.55 0.57 -9.93
C TRP A 93 -14.30 0.17 -10.72
N THR A 94 -13.82 -1.08 -10.58
CA THR A 94 -12.68 -1.62 -11.33
C THR A 94 -12.99 -1.87 -12.80
N TRP A 95 -14.28 -1.95 -13.15
CA TRP A 95 -14.78 -2.10 -14.51
C TRP A 95 -14.87 -0.78 -15.28
N ARG A 96 -14.61 0.36 -14.62
CA ARG A 96 -14.60 1.67 -15.29
C ARG A 96 -13.38 1.77 -16.21
N ARG A 97 -13.57 2.33 -17.41
CA ARG A 97 -12.49 2.57 -18.37
C ARG A 97 -11.39 3.44 -17.77
N SER A 98 -11.77 4.49 -17.03
CA SER A 98 -10.82 5.37 -16.35
C SER A 98 -9.91 4.63 -15.37
N MET A 99 -10.42 3.62 -14.65
CA MET A 99 -9.59 2.82 -13.75
C MET A 99 -8.59 1.94 -14.51
N SER A 100 -9.00 1.39 -15.65
CA SER A 100 -8.08 0.62 -16.51
C SER A 100 -6.94 1.50 -17.02
N ILE A 101 -7.30 2.68 -17.52
CA ILE A 101 -6.32 3.67 -18.00
C ILE A 101 -5.37 3.99 -16.87
N LEU A 102 -5.88 4.39 -15.70
CA LEU A 102 -5.08 4.73 -14.53
C LEU A 102 -4.07 3.62 -14.18
N VAL A 103 -4.54 2.38 -14.00
CA VAL A 103 -3.66 1.27 -13.61
C VAL A 103 -2.60 1.00 -14.68
N TYR A 104 -2.97 0.96 -15.96
CA TYR A 104 -2.02 0.66 -17.03
C TYR A 104 -1.01 1.79 -17.22
N THR A 105 -1.44 3.05 -17.24
CA THR A 105 -0.53 4.18 -17.35
C THR A 105 0.41 4.25 -16.16
N THR A 106 -0.09 4.07 -14.94
CA THR A 106 0.75 4.07 -13.74
C THR A 106 1.72 2.89 -13.75
N THR A 107 1.29 1.70 -14.18
CA THR A 107 2.19 0.54 -14.31
C THR A 107 3.33 0.82 -15.28
N LEU A 108 3.02 1.36 -16.46
CA LEU A 108 4.05 1.72 -17.45
C LEU A 108 4.97 2.83 -16.94
N SER A 109 4.44 3.85 -16.26
CA SER A 109 5.25 4.90 -15.65
C SER A 109 6.19 4.37 -14.56
N CYS A 110 5.72 3.45 -13.72
CA CYS A 110 6.58 2.81 -12.70
C CYS A 110 7.68 1.95 -13.34
N ILE A 111 7.37 1.23 -14.42
CA ILE A 111 8.39 0.46 -15.17
C ILE A 111 9.42 1.42 -15.78
N ALA A 112 8.99 2.47 -16.47
CA ALA A 112 9.90 3.44 -17.07
C ALA A 112 10.77 4.12 -16.02
N TYR A 113 10.19 4.49 -14.87
CA TYR A 113 10.92 5.05 -13.75
C TYR A 113 11.96 4.06 -13.20
N GLY A 114 11.57 2.82 -12.90
CA GLY A 114 12.49 1.81 -12.35
C GLY A 114 13.60 1.41 -13.33
N VAL A 115 13.31 1.35 -14.63
CA VAL A 115 14.33 1.15 -15.67
C VAL A 115 15.33 2.29 -15.67
N ASN A 116 14.85 3.54 -15.63
CA ASN A 116 15.74 4.69 -15.58
C ASN A 116 16.59 4.70 -14.29
N GLU A 117 15.97 4.40 -13.15
CA GLU A 117 16.64 4.36 -11.84
C GLU A 117 17.72 3.28 -11.78
N TYR A 118 17.46 2.09 -12.34
CA TYR A 118 18.33 0.93 -12.14
C TYR A 118 19.27 0.62 -13.30
N LEU A 119 18.97 1.08 -14.51
CA LEU A 119 19.69 0.67 -15.73
C LEU A 119 20.38 1.85 -16.44
N THR A 120 20.03 3.10 -16.14
CA THR A 120 20.62 4.28 -16.80
C THR A 120 21.65 4.94 -15.90
N GLY A 121 22.94 4.71 -16.17
CA GLY A 121 24.03 5.36 -15.42
C GLY A 121 24.14 4.94 -13.95
N ALA A 122 23.53 3.80 -13.60
CA ALA A 122 23.57 3.27 -12.24
C ALA A 122 24.96 2.72 -11.90
N GLU A 123 25.52 3.21 -10.80
CA GLU A 123 26.75 2.66 -10.22
C GLU A 123 26.41 1.55 -9.22
N PHE A 124 27.18 0.47 -9.25
CA PHE A 124 26.97 -0.69 -8.38
C PHE A 124 28.17 -0.89 -7.46
N LYS A 125 27.89 -1.23 -6.20
CA LYS A 125 28.88 -1.62 -5.20
C LYS A 125 28.50 -2.94 -4.55
N ILE A 126 29.47 -3.60 -3.93
CA ILE A 126 29.20 -4.79 -3.12
C ILE A 126 28.43 -4.37 -1.87
N ALA A 127 27.42 -5.16 -1.49
CA ALA A 127 26.60 -4.87 -0.33
C ALA A 127 27.34 -5.14 0.98
N ASP A 128 27.19 -4.24 1.96
CA ASP A 128 27.73 -4.40 3.32
C ASP A 128 26.90 -5.35 4.20
N SER A 129 25.84 -5.96 3.64
CA SER A 129 24.81 -6.71 4.37
C SER A 129 25.17 -8.17 4.72
N GLY A 130 26.46 -8.56 4.64
CA GLY A 130 26.92 -9.93 4.86
C GLY A 130 26.48 -10.96 3.80
N VAL A 131 25.58 -10.59 2.90
CA VAL A 131 25.18 -11.37 1.72
C VAL A 131 25.92 -10.84 0.50
N MET A 132 26.67 -11.72 -0.18
CA MET A 132 27.45 -11.37 -1.36
C MET A 132 26.53 -11.03 -2.54
N ARG A 133 26.38 -9.74 -2.83
CA ARG A 133 25.56 -9.20 -3.92
C ARG A 133 26.01 -7.79 -4.30
N TYR A 134 25.66 -7.36 -5.51
CA TYR A 134 25.76 -5.96 -5.89
C TYR A 134 24.47 -5.21 -5.53
N VAL A 135 24.64 -3.98 -5.05
CA VAL A 135 23.57 -3.00 -4.77
C VAL A 135 23.92 -1.67 -5.43
N LEU A 136 22.93 -0.80 -5.61
CA LEU A 136 23.16 0.56 -6.12
C LEU A 136 24.07 1.32 -5.14
N ALA A 137 25.08 2.00 -5.67
CA ALA A 137 26.03 2.80 -4.90
C ALA A 137 25.32 3.99 -4.24
N GLU A 138 24.43 4.63 -5.00
CA GLU A 138 23.56 5.71 -4.57
C GLU A 138 22.10 5.35 -4.88
N SER A 139 21.26 5.31 -3.86
CA SER A 139 19.81 5.15 -3.98
C SER A 139 19.19 6.50 -3.63
N ASN A 140 18.85 7.28 -4.65
CA ASN A 140 18.28 8.60 -4.46
C ASN A 140 16.78 8.50 -4.17
N GLY A 141 16.42 8.53 -2.89
CA GLY A 141 15.04 8.63 -2.43
C GLY A 141 14.32 7.30 -2.19
N PRO A 142 13.02 7.36 -1.81
CA PRO A 142 12.23 6.18 -1.52
C PRO A 142 11.91 5.39 -2.80
N PRO A 143 11.67 4.06 -2.72
CA PRO A 143 11.36 3.22 -3.88
C PRO A 143 9.93 3.49 -4.39
N LEU A 144 9.76 4.58 -5.16
CA LEU A 144 8.45 5.11 -5.58
C LEU A 144 7.61 4.08 -6.33
N ALA A 145 8.23 3.27 -7.21
CA ALA A 145 7.54 2.22 -7.95
C ALA A 145 6.95 1.14 -7.02
N ALA A 146 7.70 0.71 -5.99
CA ALA A 146 7.24 -0.26 -5.02
C ALA A 146 6.12 0.30 -4.13
N ILE A 147 6.28 1.53 -3.62
CA ILE A 147 5.25 2.21 -2.81
C ILE A 147 3.96 2.36 -3.62
N THR A 148 4.07 2.83 -4.87
CA THR A 148 2.92 2.98 -5.77
C THR A 148 2.23 1.65 -5.99
N THR A 149 2.99 0.58 -6.27
CA THR A 149 2.43 -0.76 -6.44
C THR A 149 1.66 -1.20 -5.20
N MET A 150 2.27 -1.11 -4.01
CA MET A 150 1.61 -1.46 -2.75
C MET A 150 0.36 -0.64 -2.49
N THR A 151 0.33 0.62 -2.94
CA THR A 151 -0.85 1.48 -2.87
C THR A 151 -2.07 0.86 -3.54
N PHE A 152 -1.88 0.44 -4.79
CA PHE A 152 -2.95 -0.19 -5.57
C PHE A 152 -3.33 -1.53 -4.95
N LEU A 153 -2.36 -2.33 -4.51
CA LEU A 153 -2.65 -3.63 -3.88
C LEU A 153 -3.44 -3.49 -2.58
N ILE A 154 -3.10 -2.53 -1.72
CA ILE A 154 -3.86 -2.22 -0.51
C ILE A 154 -5.26 -1.71 -0.88
N ALA A 155 -5.39 -0.85 -1.89
CA ALA A 155 -6.69 -0.36 -2.35
C ALA A 155 -7.59 -1.50 -2.86
N PHE A 156 -7.05 -2.41 -3.68
CA PHE A 156 -7.76 -3.59 -4.15
C PHE A 156 -8.07 -4.55 -3.00
N GLY A 157 -7.13 -4.77 -2.08
CA GLY A 157 -7.33 -5.59 -0.89
C GLY A 157 -8.44 -5.06 0.02
N ILE A 158 -8.49 -3.75 0.27
CA ILE A 158 -9.57 -3.10 1.01
C ILE A 158 -10.91 -3.30 0.30
N ALA A 159 -10.94 -3.13 -1.03
CA ALA A 159 -12.15 -3.33 -1.81
C ALA A 159 -12.65 -4.78 -1.75
N LEU A 160 -11.76 -5.76 -1.88
CA LEU A 160 -12.05 -7.19 -1.76
C LEU A 160 -12.53 -7.57 -0.36
N TYR A 161 -11.93 -6.99 0.68
CA TYR A 161 -12.36 -7.20 2.06
C TYR A 161 -13.76 -6.65 2.30
N ILE A 162 -14.02 -5.42 1.85
CA ILE A 162 -15.32 -4.79 2.03
C ILE A 162 -16.38 -5.46 1.17
N GLN A 163 -16.08 -5.87 -0.05
CA GLN A 163 -17.09 -6.41 -0.94
C GLN A 163 -17.36 -7.89 -0.65
N GLU A 164 -16.32 -8.71 -0.58
CA GLU A 164 -16.38 -10.18 -0.59
C GLU A 164 -15.77 -10.85 0.66
N ARG A 165 -15.43 -10.06 1.69
CA ARG A 165 -14.77 -10.53 2.93
C ARG A 165 -13.49 -11.33 2.67
N SER A 166 -12.82 -11.05 1.56
CA SER A 166 -11.50 -11.65 1.29
C SER A 166 -10.43 -10.75 1.87
N TRP A 167 -9.73 -11.23 2.89
CA TRP A 167 -8.68 -10.50 3.57
C TRP A 167 -7.28 -10.84 3.05
N TRP A 168 -7.14 -11.90 2.24
CA TRP A 168 -5.85 -12.43 1.77
C TRP A 168 -4.96 -11.36 1.13
N LEU A 169 -5.38 -10.77 0.00
CA LEU A 169 -4.57 -9.75 -0.70
C LEU A 169 -4.23 -8.56 0.20
N LEU A 170 -5.16 -8.12 1.06
CA LEU A 170 -4.91 -7.03 1.99
C LEU A 170 -3.82 -7.40 3.00
N ALA A 171 -3.92 -8.58 3.62
CA ALA A 171 -2.94 -9.03 4.59
C ALA A 171 -1.55 -9.24 3.97
N GLY A 172 -1.47 -9.83 2.77
CA GLY A 172 -0.19 -9.99 2.06
C GLY A 172 0.43 -8.65 1.68
N ALA A 173 -0.36 -7.70 1.17
CA ALA A 173 0.14 -6.36 0.84
C ALA A 173 0.63 -5.60 2.07
N LEU A 174 -0.10 -5.66 3.20
CA LEU A 174 0.31 -5.03 4.45
C LEU A 174 1.55 -5.69 5.05
N ALA A 175 1.64 -7.03 5.01
CA ALA A 175 2.82 -7.77 5.47
C ALA A 175 4.06 -7.38 4.67
N MET A 176 3.97 -7.36 3.33
CA MET A 176 5.08 -6.93 2.48
C MET A 176 5.45 -5.47 2.74
N PHE A 177 4.47 -4.57 2.81
CA PHE A 177 4.73 -3.16 3.08
C PHE A 177 5.45 -2.96 4.42
N ALA A 178 5.03 -3.67 5.47
CA ALA A 178 5.71 -3.65 6.77
C ALA A 178 7.15 -4.18 6.65
N CYS A 179 7.34 -5.36 6.06
CA CYS A 179 8.68 -5.97 5.94
C CYS A 179 9.66 -5.09 5.15
N ALA A 180 9.17 -4.44 4.09
CA ALA A 180 9.96 -3.49 3.30
C ALA A 180 10.28 -2.20 4.08
N THR A 181 9.31 -1.64 4.80
CA THR A 181 9.47 -0.37 5.55
C THR A 181 10.51 -0.50 6.66
N PHE A 182 10.55 -1.64 7.35
CA PHE A 182 11.54 -1.89 8.41
C PHE A 182 12.91 -2.40 7.89
N GLN A 183 13.09 -2.51 6.56
CA GLN A 183 14.34 -2.96 5.92
C GLN A 183 14.93 -4.24 6.52
N LEU A 184 14.07 -5.21 6.88
CA LEU A 184 14.44 -6.33 7.76
C LEU A 184 15.25 -7.45 7.06
N GLY A 185 16.06 -7.11 6.06
CA GLY A 185 16.93 -8.05 5.34
C GLY A 185 16.17 -9.28 4.83
N ILE A 186 16.51 -10.45 5.37
CA ILE A 186 15.85 -11.74 5.07
C ILE A 186 14.32 -11.67 5.21
N ILE A 187 13.80 -10.94 6.20
CA ILE A 187 12.35 -10.83 6.45
C ILE A 187 11.64 -10.10 5.30
N ALA A 188 12.32 -9.23 4.54
CA ALA A 188 11.75 -8.63 3.33
C ALA A 188 11.32 -9.70 2.31
N ASN A 189 12.13 -10.72 2.11
CA ASN A 189 11.85 -11.84 1.19
C ASN A 189 10.71 -12.72 1.72
N LEU A 190 10.59 -12.88 3.05
CA LEU A 190 9.40 -13.50 3.63
C LEU A 190 8.14 -12.69 3.30
N GLY A 191 8.21 -11.36 3.35
CA GLY A 191 7.14 -10.47 2.90
C GLY A 191 6.73 -10.72 1.44
N GLU A 192 7.70 -10.92 0.55
CA GLU A 192 7.44 -11.25 -0.86
C GLU A 192 6.73 -12.60 -1.02
N VAL A 193 7.18 -13.62 -0.28
CA VAL A 193 6.52 -14.94 -0.25
C VAL A 193 5.08 -14.81 0.23
N LEU A 194 4.85 -14.12 1.36
CA LEU A 194 3.52 -13.92 1.91
C LEU A 194 2.61 -13.16 0.93
N LEU A 195 3.15 -12.17 0.23
CA LEU A 195 2.43 -11.45 -0.81
C LEU A 195 2.03 -12.38 -1.95
N MET A 196 2.95 -13.17 -2.49
CA MET A 196 2.66 -14.10 -3.58
C MET A 196 1.63 -15.18 -3.19
N VAL A 197 1.74 -15.74 -1.99
CA VAL A 197 0.74 -16.67 -1.44
C VAL A 197 -0.63 -16.00 -1.32
N SER A 198 -0.67 -14.74 -0.88
CA SER A 198 -1.92 -13.99 -0.76
C SER A 198 -2.62 -13.74 -2.10
N PHE A 199 -1.85 -13.52 -3.17
CA PHE A 199 -2.38 -13.43 -4.52
C PHE A 199 -2.98 -14.75 -4.96
N LEU A 200 -2.24 -15.85 -4.76
CA LEU A 200 -2.70 -17.20 -5.12
C LEU A 200 -3.99 -17.56 -4.37
N ALA A 201 -4.04 -17.34 -3.06
CA ALA A 201 -5.24 -17.58 -2.25
C ALA A 201 -6.45 -16.75 -2.73
N THR A 202 -6.19 -15.48 -3.11
CA THR A 202 -7.22 -14.62 -3.69
C THR A 202 -7.68 -15.12 -5.07
N ALA A 203 -6.75 -15.57 -5.92
CA ALA A 203 -7.03 -16.11 -7.25
C ALA A 203 -7.81 -17.43 -7.19
N GLN A 204 -7.55 -18.26 -6.19
CA GLN A 204 -8.30 -19.51 -5.97
C GLN A 204 -9.73 -19.25 -5.49
N LYS A 205 -9.94 -18.18 -4.72
CA LYS A 205 -11.28 -17.79 -4.24
C LYS A 205 -12.18 -17.22 -5.34
N PHE A 206 -11.62 -16.48 -6.30
CA PHE A 206 -12.40 -15.78 -7.32
C PHE A 206 -12.07 -16.29 -8.73
N THR A 207 -13.07 -16.92 -9.37
CA THR A 207 -12.96 -17.35 -10.76
C THR A 207 -12.98 -16.17 -11.72
N TYR A 208 -12.35 -16.33 -12.88
CA TYR A 208 -12.35 -15.30 -13.91
C TYR A 208 -13.76 -14.98 -14.42
N ILE A 209 -14.05 -13.69 -14.49
CA ILE A 209 -15.27 -13.14 -15.07
C ILE A 209 -14.84 -12.09 -16.09
N ASN A 210 -15.30 -12.21 -17.34
CA ASN A 210 -15.11 -11.17 -18.35
C ASN A 210 -16.17 -10.07 -18.22
N ARG A 211 -16.00 -8.96 -18.94
CA ARG A 211 -16.93 -7.82 -18.84
C ARG A 211 -18.37 -8.21 -19.22
N ALA A 212 -18.55 -9.05 -20.22
CA ALA A 212 -19.86 -9.51 -20.66
C ALA A 212 -20.55 -10.34 -19.57
N GLY A 213 -19.84 -11.26 -18.93
CA GLY A 213 -20.32 -12.08 -17.82
C GLY A 213 -20.68 -11.23 -16.60
N TYR A 214 -19.86 -10.23 -16.26
CA TYR A 214 -20.19 -9.28 -15.20
C TYR A 214 -21.48 -8.50 -15.51
N LEU A 215 -21.61 -7.97 -16.74
CA LEU A 215 -22.82 -7.25 -17.15
C LEU A 215 -24.06 -8.15 -17.16
N ALA A 216 -23.91 -9.41 -17.59
CA ALA A 216 -24.99 -10.40 -17.57
C ALA A 216 -25.42 -10.72 -16.12
N ALA A 217 -24.47 -10.94 -15.20
CA ALA A 217 -24.75 -11.17 -13.79
C ALA A 217 -25.46 -9.98 -13.15
N VAL A 218 -25.03 -8.75 -13.47
CA VAL A 218 -25.69 -7.53 -12.98
C VAL A 218 -27.09 -7.35 -13.56
N ALA A 219 -27.29 -7.69 -14.84
CA ALA A 219 -28.59 -7.61 -15.49
C ALA A 219 -29.58 -8.67 -14.98
N ALA A 220 -29.09 -9.85 -14.59
CA ALA A 220 -29.89 -10.93 -14.04
C ALA A 220 -30.37 -10.65 -12.60
N MET A 221 -29.68 -9.80 -11.84
CA MET A 221 -30.09 -9.45 -10.47
C MET A 221 -31.37 -8.60 -10.46
N ASN A 222 -32.36 -9.07 -9.72
CA ASN A 222 -33.61 -8.32 -9.56
C ASN A 222 -33.35 -7.00 -8.76
N PRO A 223 -34.25 -6.01 -8.81
CA PRO A 223 -34.05 -4.73 -8.11
C PRO A 223 -33.88 -4.87 -6.59
N GLU A 224 -34.54 -5.84 -5.98
CA GLU A 224 -34.50 -6.10 -4.53
C GLU A 224 -33.12 -6.63 -4.10
N GLU A 225 -32.61 -7.66 -4.78
CA GLU A 225 -31.26 -8.22 -4.57
C GLU A 225 -30.19 -7.15 -4.71
N ARG A 226 -30.30 -6.29 -5.73
CA ARG A 226 -29.38 -5.15 -5.92
C ARG A 226 -29.45 -4.16 -4.76
N ALA A 227 -30.65 -3.87 -4.26
CA ALA A 227 -30.84 -2.99 -3.10
C ALA A 227 -30.22 -3.61 -1.84
N THR A 228 -30.50 -4.88 -1.55
CA THR A 228 -29.95 -5.63 -0.41
C THR A 228 -28.42 -5.70 -0.47
N GLN A 229 -27.85 -6.01 -1.63
CA GLN A 229 -26.40 -6.06 -1.81
C GLN A 229 -25.77 -4.67 -1.61
N ALA A 230 -26.38 -3.62 -2.17
CA ALA A 230 -25.91 -2.25 -2.02
C ALA A 230 -25.99 -1.77 -0.56
N GLU A 231 -27.06 -2.10 0.15
CA GLU A 231 -27.22 -1.79 1.58
C GLU A 231 -26.17 -2.52 2.42
N ALA A 232 -25.98 -3.82 2.18
CA ALA A 232 -24.98 -4.61 2.88
C ALA A 232 -23.55 -4.04 2.64
N GLN A 233 -23.24 -3.64 1.41
CA GLN A 233 -21.98 -2.95 1.08
C GLN A 233 -21.85 -1.60 1.80
N ARG A 234 -22.90 -0.77 1.81
CA ARG A 234 -22.90 0.52 2.54
C ARG A 234 -22.70 0.33 4.03
N GLY A 235 -23.34 -0.68 4.63
CA GLY A 235 -23.19 -1.04 6.03
C GLY A 235 -21.74 -1.42 6.37
N ARG A 236 -21.11 -2.26 5.55
CA ARG A 236 -19.69 -2.63 5.70
C ARG A 236 -18.79 -1.41 5.52
N LYS A 237 -19.01 -0.61 4.49
CA LYS A 237 -18.28 0.64 4.24
C LYS A 237 -18.36 1.59 5.44
N ARG A 238 -19.53 1.74 6.06
CA ARG A 238 -19.74 2.57 7.27
C ARG A 238 -18.95 2.03 8.46
N LYS A 239 -18.98 0.71 8.70
CA LYS A 239 -18.20 0.07 9.76
C LYS A 239 -16.69 0.27 9.55
N SER A 240 -16.18 0.03 8.35
CA SER A 240 -14.76 0.23 8.04
C SER A 240 -14.34 1.70 8.09
N ALA A 241 -15.21 2.65 7.73
CA ALA A 241 -14.94 4.07 7.91
C ALA A 241 -14.84 4.48 9.40
N ILE A 242 -15.53 3.79 10.31
CA ILE A 242 -15.34 3.98 11.76
C ILE A 242 -13.93 3.53 12.16
N TRP A 243 -13.52 2.33 11.74
CA TRP A 243 -12.16 1.82 11.98
C TRP A 243 -11.08 2.75 11.44
N ASN A 244 -11.24 3.27 10.23
CA ASN A 244 -10.29 4.20 9.62
C ASN A 244 -10.15 5.51 10.41
N ARG A 245 -11.21 5.95 11.10
CA ARG A 245 -11.12 7.09 12.03
C ARG A 245 -10.43 6.73 13.33
N GLY A 246 -10.58 5.50 13.82
CA GLY A 246 -9.79 4.99 14.94
C GLY A 246 -8.30 4.94 14.59
N LEU A 247 -7.98 4.44 13.39
CA LEU A 247 -6.62 4.40 12.85
C LEU A 247 -5.97 5.79 12.81
N ALA A 248 -6.72 6.84 12.44
CA ALA A 248 -6.22 8.22 12.45
C ALA A 248 -5.72 8.68 13.83
N TRP A 249 -6.32 8.20 14.92
CA TRP A 249 -5.85 8.50 16.28
C TRP A 249 -4.57 7.76 16.64
N VAL A 250 -4.44 6.52 16.21
CA VAL A 250 -3.19 5.77 16.37
C VAL A 250 -2.06 6.47 15.60
N ILE A 251 -2.33 6.91 14.37
CA ILE A 251 -1.39 7.69 13.54
C ILE A 251 -0.95 8.97 14.26
N PHE A 252 -1.90 9.70 14.86
CA PHE A 252 -1.59 10.91 15.60
C PHE A 252 -0.62 10.62 16.75
N ILE A 253 -0.88 9.58 17.56
CA ILE A 253 0.02 9.17 18.66
C ILE A 253 1.40 8.79 18.12
N THR A 254 1.47 7.96 17.07
CA THR A 254 2.76 7.52 16.50
C THR A 254 3.54 8.69 15.90
N LEU A 255 2.86 9.63 15.23
CA LEU A 255 3.47 10.86 14.72
C LEU A 255 4.01 11.73 15.85
N THR A 256 3.27 11.85 16.95
CA THR A 256 3.73 12.60 18.13
C THR A 256 4.97 11.97 18.75
N ILE A 257 4.98 10.64 18.94
CA ILE A 257 6.16 9.91 19.44
C ILE A 257 7.35 10.11 18.51
N ASP A 258 7.15 9.95 17.20
CA ASP A 258 8.17 10.15 16.18
C ASP A 258 8.75 11.57 16.22
N THR A 259 7.87 12.58 16.26
CA THR A 259 8.25 14.00 16.33
C THR A 259 9.03 14.31 17.61
N ILE A 260 8.60 13.78 18.76
CA ILE A 260 9.30 13.97 20.04
C ILE A 260 10.66 13.27 20.01
N ALA A 261 10.76 12.04 19.49
CA ALA A 261 12.04 11.33 19.39
C ALA A 261 13.00 12.05 18.44
N TYR A 262 12.51 12.53 17.30
CA TYR A 262 13.29 13.27 16.32
C TYR A 262 13.77 14.62 16.86
N TYR A 263 12.89 15.46 17.41
CA TYR A 263 13.29 16.79 17.87
C TYR A 263 13.87 16.80 19.29
N GLY A 264 13.45 15.89 20.17
CA GLY A 264 13.95 15.77 21.53
C GLY A 264 15.41 15.36 21.61
N SER A 265 15.89 14.56 20.65
CA SER A 265 17.32 14.27 20.48
C SER A 265 18.12 15.41 19.81
N ASN A 266 17.42 16.40 19.23
CA ASN A 266 17.96 17.35 18.25
C ASN A 266 17.73 18.83 18.59
N PHE A 267 17.39 19.18 19.83
CA PHE A 267 17.28 20.59 20.22
C PHE A 267 18.66 21.27 20.19
N GLY A 268 19.07 21.74 19.00
CA GLY A 268 20.17 22.68 18.79
C GLY A 268 21.40 22.18 18.04
N ASP A 269 21.60 20.86 17.86
CA ASP A 269 22.87 20.37 17.28
C ASP A 269 22.71 19.15 16.35
N LYS A 270 22.97 19.36 15.05
CA LYS A 270 23.00 18.28 14.04
C LYS A 270 24.11 17.24 14.32
N ALA A 271 25.18 17.63 15.00
CA ALA A 271 26.25 16.72 15.39
C ALA A 271 25.77 15.71 16.44
N VAL A 272 24.88 16.12 17.36
CA VAL A 272 24.27 15.21 18.35
C VAL A 272 23.39 14.17 17.67
N TYR A 273 22.60 14.54 16.67
CA TYR A 273 21.83 13.55 15.89
C TYR A 273 22.75 12.57 15.14
N ALA A 274 23.80 13.08 14.51
CA ALA A 274 24.76 12.26 13.77
C ALA A 274 25.47 11.28 14.72
N ALA A 275 25.82 11.74 15.93
CA ALA A 275 26.39 10.90 16.98
C ALA A 275 25.37 9.86 17.49
N ALA A 276 24.11 10.23 17.73
CA ALA A 276 23.06 9.31 18.14
C ALA A 276 22.77 8.23 17.07
N LYS A 277 22.81 8.60 15.79
CA LYS A 277 22.70 7.70 14.64
C LYS A 277 23.88 6.72 14.59
N LEU A 278 25.10 7.20 14.74
CA LEU A 278 26.31 6.37 14.80
C LEU A 278 26.28 5.41 15.99
N ALA A 279 25.85 5.90 17.15
CA ALA A 279 25.74 5.11 18.38
C ALA A 279 24.52 4.18 18.42
N LYS A 280 23.62 4.26 17.43
CA LYS A 280 22.31 3.58 17.44
C LYS A 280 21.57 3.76 18.78
N SER A 281 21.50 4.99 19.27
CA SER A 281 20.89 5.29 20.58
C SER A 281 19.43 4.85 20.65
N SER A 282 18.89 4.70 21.86
CA SER A 282 17.47 4.37 22.09
C SER A 282 16.54 5.35 21.40
N GLU A 283 16.88 6.64 21.37
CA GLU A 283 16.09 7.71 20.76
C GLU A 283 16.09 7.58 19.24
N TYR A 284 17.25 7.32 18.64
CA TYR A 284 17.38 7.10 17.20
C TYR A 284 16.58 5.87 16.74
N MET A 285 16.70 4.76 17.48
CA MET A 285 15.91 3.56 17.19
C MET A 285 14.41 3.82 17.37
N THR A 286 14.01 4.54 18.42
CA THR A 286 12.61 4.92 18.66
C THR A 286 12.07 5.75 17.51
N HIS A 287 12.82 6.75 17.04
CA HIS A 287 12.47 7.55 15.87
C HIS A 287 12.30 6.67 14.62
N ILE A 288 13.26 5.80 14.29
CA ILE A 288 13.14 4.90 13.12
C ILE A 288 11.86 4.06 13.20
N TYR A 289 11.64 3.38 14.34
CA TYR A 289 10.48 2.50 14.47
C TYR A 289 9.16 3.28 14.47
N ALA A 290 9.08 4.40 15.19
CA ALA A 290 7.89 5.23 15.25
C ALA A 290 7.57 5.83 13.87
N SER A 291 8.57 6.33 13.15
CA SER A 291 8.40 6.88 11.80
C SER A 291 7.93 5.81 10.79
N ASN A 292 8.51 4.61 10.85
CA ASN A 292 8.11 3.49 10.01
C ASN A 292 6.67 3.02 10.28
N ILE A 293 6.29 2.91 11.57
CA ILE A 293 4.91 2.59 11.95
C ILE A 293 3.98 3.70 11.48
N TYR A 294 4.33 4.97 11.73
CA TYR A 294 3.56 6.13 11.30
C TYR A 294 3.33 6.09 9.78
N LEU A 295 4.39 5.91 8.99
CA LEU A 295 4.31 5.89 7.53
C LEU A 295 3.38 4.79 7.04
N MET A 296 3.48 3.58 7.60
CA MET A 296 2.58 2.47 7.26
C MET A 296 1.13 2.79 7.59
N LEU A 297 0.85 3.22 8.82
CA LEU A 297 -0.53 3.51 9.23
C LEU A 297 -1.10 4.68 8.41
N PHE A 298 -0.30 5.73 8.20
CA PHE A 298 -0.64 6.87 7.35
C PHE A 298 -1.01 6.44 5.95
N PHE A 299 -0.22 5.55 5.35
CA PHE A 299 -0.45 5.04 4.01
C PHE A 299 -1.78 4.29 3.91
N VAL A 300 -2.03 3.36 4.85
CA VAL A 300 -3.28 2.62 4.93
C VAL A 300 -4.47 3.57 5.13
N HIS A 301 -4.33 4.56 6.01
CA HIS A 301 -5.36 5.55 6.26
C HIS A 301 -5.67 6.41 5.03
N ALA A 302 -4.66 6.85 4.29
CA ALA A 302 -4.83 7.66 3.09
C ALA A 302 -5.58 6.87 2.00
N VAL A 303 -5.17 5.63 1.72
CA VAL A 303 -5.83 4.76 0.74
C VAL A 303 -7.26 4.43 1.15
N ALA A 304 -7.45 4.06 2.41
CA ALA A 304 -8.76 3.76 2.96
C ALA A 304 -9.69 4.99 2.90
N SER A 305 -9.18 6.18 3.24
CA SER A 305 -9.92 7.45 3.13
C SER A 305 -10.33 7.76 1.70
N LEU A 306 -9.45 7.56 0.71
CA LEU A 306 -9.79 7.72 -0.69
C LEU A 306 -10.89 6.75 -1.12
N TYR A 307 -10.80 5.49 -0.70
CA TYR A 307 -11.83 4.48 -0.98
C TYR A 307 -13.19 4.82 -0.33
N PHE A 308 -13.16 5.28 0.93
CA PHE A 308 -14.38 5.56 1.69
C PHE A 308 -15.09 6.82 1.22
N TYR A 309 -14.35 7.90 1.04
CA TYR A 309 -14.93 9.20 0.78
C TYR A 309 -15.02 9.52 -0.71
N GLY A 310 -14.22 8.86 -1.56
CA GLY A 310 -14.12 9.18 -2.98
C GLY A 310 -13.72 10.64 -3.19
N ILE A 311 -13.82 11.18 -4.40
CA ILE A 311 -13.62 12.61 -4.64
C ILE A 311 -14.95 13.33 -4.32
N PRO A 312 -15.07 14.05 -3.19
CA PRO A 312 -16.32 14.73 -2.87
C PRO A 312 -16.58 15.83 -3.89
N ARG A 313 -17.83 16.09 -4.26
CA ARG A 313 -18.13 17.28 -5.09
C ARG A 313 -17.60 18.52 -4.37
N LEU A 314 -16.90 19.39 -5.11
CA LEU A 314 -16.40 20.67 -4.60
C LEU A 314 -17.59 21.48 -4.06
N ARG A 315 -17.74 21.47 -2.75
CA ARG A 315 -18.75 22.21 -2.00
C ARG A 315 -18.04 22.83 -0.80
N ALA A 316 -18.38 24.07 -0.47
CA ALA A 316 -17.86 24.79 0.68
C ALA A 316 -18.44 24.27 2.01
N ASN A 317 -18.47 22.95 2.20
CA ASN A 317 -18.79 22.32 3.47
C ASN A 317 -17.48 21.90 4.14
N ILE A 318 -17.33 22.23 5.42
CA ILE A 318 -16.17 21.88 6.23
C ILE A 318 -15.78 20.40 6.18
N ARG A 319 -16.74 19.47 6.01
CA ARG A 319 -16.44 18.04 5.84
C ARG A 319 -15.73 17.74 4.52
N ALA A 320 -16.16 18.38 3.44
CA ALA A 320 -15.50 18.22 2.14
C ALA A 320 -14.10 18.84 2.19
N ILE A 321 -13.97 20.04 2.80
CA ILE A 321 -12.69 20.71 3.02
C ILE A 321 -11.72 19.81 3.80
N HIS A 322 -12.17 19.16 4.89
CA HIS A 322 -11.35 18.24 5.67
C HIS A 322 -10.81 17.07 4.85
N VAL A 323 -11.64 16.50 3.97
CA VAL A 323 -11.22 15.41 3.07
C VAL A 323 -10.17 15.92 2.08
N TYR A 324 -10.35 17.09 1.47
CA TYR A 324 -9.37 17.69 0.55
C TYR A 324 -8.06 18.04 1.25
N ILE A 325 -8.10 18.55 2.49
CA ILE A 325 -6.91 18.76 3.31
C ILE A 325 -6.17 17.43 3.52
N GLY A 326 -6.90 16.34 3.79
CA GLY A 326 -6.30 15.01 3.90
C GLY A 326 -5.62 14.54 2.62
N TYR A 327 -6.17 14.84 1.44
CA TYR A 327 -5.50 14.60 0.16
C TYR A 327 -4.25 15.46 -0.01
N GLY A 328 -4.30 16.71 0.44
CA GLY A 328 -3.14 17.58 0.51
C GLY A 328 -2.01 16.96 1.34
N VAL A 329 -2.29 16.46 2.54
CA VAL A 329 -1.29 15.76 3.38
C VAL A 329 -0.63 14.61 2.60
N PHE A 330 -1.42 13.76 1.95
CA PHE A 330 -0.89 12.64 1.16
C PHE A 330 0.01 13.11 0.01
N ILE A 331 -0.47 14.04 -0.81
CA ILE A 331 0.28 14.55 -1.97
C ILE A 331 1.58 15.23 -1.52
N PHE A 332 1.51 16.16 -0.55
CA PHE A 332 2.70 16.90 -0.11
C PHE A 332 3.69 16.02 0.66
N THR A 333 3.22 14.96 1.35
CA THR A 333 4.12 13.95 1.91
C THR A 333 4.88 13.24 0.79
N MET A 334 4.19 12.72 -0.23
CA MET A 334 4.85 12.02 -1.35
C MET A 334 5.82 12.93 -2.12
N VAL A 335 5.42 14.17 -2.41
CA VAL A 335 6.25 15.15 -3.10
C VAL A 335 7.47 15.51 -2.26
N SER A 336 7.29 15.84 -0.98
CA SER A 336 8.41 16.19 -0.08
C SER A 336 9.43 15.05 0.01
N GLN A 337 8.98 13.81 0.15
CA GLN A 337 9.84 12.62 0.21
C GLN A 337 10.57 12.34 -1.11
N SER A 338 9.96 12.70 -2.25
CA SER A 338 10.59 12.55 -3.57
C SER A 338 11.63 13.62 -3.88
N LEU A 339 11.64 14.71 -3.12
CA LEU A 339 12.52 15.87 -3.33
C LEU A 339 13.65 15.94 -2.31
N ILE A 340 13.86 14.91 -1.48
CA ILE A 340 14.96 14.88 -0.51
C ILE A 340 16.28 15.16 -1.23
N GLY A 341 17.04 16.15 -0.73
CA GLY A 341 18.30 16.61 -1.34
C GLY A 341 18.15 17.75 -2.35
N MET A 342 16.93 18.10 -2.78
CA MET A 342 16.66 19.21 -3.69
C MET A 342 16.26 20.48 -2.93
N GLU A 343 17.20 21.08 -2.18
CA GLU A 343 16.94 22.33 -1.48
C GLU A 343 16.96 23.55 -2.43
N PRO A 344 16.05 24.54 -2.26
CA PRO A 344 15.11 24.73 -1.13
C PRO A 344 13.72 24.08 -1.31
N ILE A 345 13.50 23.33 -2.40
CA ILE A 345 12.16 22.83 -2.77
C ILE A 345 11.68 21.78 -1.76
N HIS A 346 12.58 20.91 -1.29
CA HIS A 346 12.27 19.97 -0.21
C HIS A 346 11.75 20.68 1.03
N MET A 347 12.47 21.69 1.54
CA MET A 347 12.05 22.45 2.71
C MET A 347 10.68 23.13 2.51
N ILE A 348 10.44 23.75 1.35
CA ILE A 348 9.15 24.41 1.06
C ILE A 348 8.00 23.39 1.11
N THR A 349 8.16 22.26 0.42
CA THR A 349 7.13 21.22 0.38
C THR A 349 6.92 20.55 1.74
N TYR A 350 7.98 20.41 2.53
CA TYR A 350 7.93 19.94 3.92
C TYR A 350 7.11 20.89 4.82
N VAL A 351 7.37 22.21 4.77
CA VAL A 351 6.60 23.20 5.56
C VAL A 351 5.12 23.19 5.17
N ILE A 352 4.83 23.15 3.87
CA ILE A 352 3.45 23.07 3.37
C ILE A 352 2.78 21.79 3.89
N ASN A 353 3.47 20.64 3.85
CA ASN A 353 2.95 19.38 4.37
C ASN A 353 2.54 19.50 5.85
N TRP A 354 3.39 20.11 6.70
CA TRP A 354 3.09 20.34 8.11
C TRP A 354 1.86 21.24 8.33
N ALA A 355 1.68 22.27 7.50
CA ALA A 355 0.47 23.08 7.55
C ALA A 355 -0.80 22.27 7.24
N PHE A 356 -0.75 21.37 6.23
CA PHE A 356 -1.84 20.45 5.94
C PHE A 356 -2.10 19.47 7.10
N ILE A 357 -1.04 18.90 7.68
CA ILE A 357 -1.14 17.98 8.83
C ILE A 357 -1.83 18.68 10.01
N ALA A 358 -1.37 19.88 10.37
CA ALA A 358 -1.94 20.66 11.47
C ALA A 358 -3.43 20.97 11.23
N ALA A 359 -3.79 21.46 10.03
CA ALA A 359 -5.17 21.73 9.68
C ALA A 359 -6.04 20.46 9.71
N HIS A 360 -5.51 19.32 9.24
CA HIS A 360 -6.21 18.05 9.26
C HIS A 360 -6.49 17.57 10.68
N ILE A 361 -5.53 17.71 11.59
CA ILE A 361 -5.64 17.35 13.00
C ILE A 361 -6.69 18.24 13.69
N VAL A 362 -6.62 19.57 13.53
CA VAL A 362 -7.57 20.52 14.13
C VAL A 362 -9.01 20.20 13.73
N LEU A 363 -9.26 19.97 12.44
CA LEU A 363 -10.60 19.59 11.96
C LEU A 363 -11.03 18.23 12.49
N SER A 364 -10.12 17.26 12.60
CA SER A 364 -10.39 15.94 13.18
C SER A 364 -10.82 16.02 14.64
N PHE A 365 -10.13 16.82 15.45
CA PHE A 365 -10.51 17.11 16.84
C PHE A 365 -11.88 17.77 16.92
N ARG A 366 -12.14 18.79 16.10
CA ARG A 366 -13.47 19.43 16.04
C ARG A 366 -14.58 18.41 15.76
N PHE A 367 -14.41 17.53 14.78
CA PHE A 367 -15.40 16.49 14.47
C PHE A 367 -15.52 15.41 15.53
N MET A 368 -14.47 15.13 16.29
CA MET A 368 -14.54 14.26 17.46
C MET A 368 -15.39 14.90 18.56
N LEU A 369 -15.10 16.15 18.93
CA LEU A 369 -15.86 16.88 19.96
C LEU A 369 -17.33 17.01 19.59
N GLN A 370 -17.66 17.29 18.33
CA GLN A 370 -19.05 17.31 17.85
C GLN A 370 -19.76 15.96 18.02
N ARG A 371 -19.04 14.83 17.87
CA ARG A 371 -19.61 13.49 18.06
C ARG A 371 -19.85 13.20 19.54
N VAL A 372 -18.88 13.50 20.40
CA VAL A 372 -19.01 13.34 21.86
C VAL A 372 -20.19 14.17 22.39
N ARG A 373 -20.31 15.42 21.96
CA ARG A 373 -21.45 16.28 22.34
C ARG A 373 -22.79 15.70 21.89
N ARG A 374 -22.89 15.18 20.66
CA ARG A 374 -24.13 14.54 20.17
C ARG A 374 -24.48 13.27 20.94
N ALA A 375 -23.49 12.43 21.24
CA ALA A 375 -23.70 11.21 22.02
C ALA A 375 -24.20 11.50 23.44
N ASN A 376 -23.79 12.62 24.04
CA ASN A 376 -24.23 13.02 25.38
C ASN A 376 -25.60 13.70 25.42
N VAL A 377 -26.05 14.30 24.32
CA VAL A 377 -27.35 14.99 24.24
C VAL A 377 -28.50 14.02 23.91
N ASP A 378 -28.21 12.91 23.23
CA ASP A 378 -29.21 12.02 22.64
C ASP A 378 -29.34 10.58 23.22
N PRO A 379 -28.98 10.24 24.48
CA PRO A 379 -29.33 8.90 25.02
C PRO A 379 -30.83 8.76 25.34
N MET A 380 -31.51 9.85 25.70
CA MET A 380 -32.92 9.84 26.16
C MET A 380 -33.96 9.90 25.03
N LEU A 381 -33.57 10.37 23.84
CA LEU A 381 -34.45 10.52 22.69
C LEU A 381 -34.50 9.24 21.82
N GLU A 382 -33.43 8.44 21.79
CA GLU A 382 -33.44 7.10 21.18
C GLU A 382 -34.28 6.07 21.96
N LEU A 383 -34.50 6.29 23.27
CA LEU A 383 -35.37 5.46 24.12
C LEU A 383 -36.86 5.85 24.06
N THR A 384 -37.19 7.05 23.56
CA THR A 384 -38.58 7.56 23.52
C THR A 384 -39.22 7.49 22.14
N VAL A 385 -38.44 7.34 21.06
CA VAL A 385 -39.00 7.03 19.72
C VAL A 385 -39.12 5.53 19.57
N SER A 386 -40.26 5.00 20.02
CA SER A 386 -40.54 3.58 19.94
C SER A 386 -40.59 3.06 18.49
N PRO A 387 -40.16 1.81 18.21
CA PRO A 387 -40.10 1.25 16.85
C PRO A 387 -41.43 1.28 16.08
N HIS A 388 -42.55 1.36 16.78
CA HIS A 388 -43.90 1.39 16.20
C HIS A 388 -44.32 2.74 15.59
N LEU A 389 -43.56 3.82 15.79
CA LEU A 389 -43.83 5.11 15.13
C LEU A 389 -43.09 5.29 13.79
N ARG A 390 -42.39 4.26 13.30
CA ARG A 390 -41.88 4.21 11.93
C ARG A 390 -42.95 3.62 11.01
N GLU A 391 -44.11 4.26 10.93
CA GLU A 391 -45.05 3.92 9.86
C GLU A 391 -44.39 4.23 8.50
N PRO A 392 -44.59 3.36 7.49
CA PRO A 392 -44.12 3.64 6.15
C PRO A 392 -44.89 4.86 5.63
N ILE A 393 -44.18 5.97 5.40
CA ILE A 393 -44.73 7.08 4.65
C ILE A 393 -44.92 6.57 3.21
N ALA A 394 -46.12 6.09 2.92
CA ALA A 394 -46.56 5.80 1.57
C ALA A 394 -46.63 7.10 0.78
N LYS A 395 -45.81 7.21 -0.27
CA LYS A 395 -46.15 7.95 -1.50
C LYS A 395 -45.64 7.19 -2.70
#